data_AF-A0A9C8KWY1-F1
#
_entry.id   AF-A0A9C8KWY1-F1
#
_cell.length_a   1.000
_cell.length_b   1.000
_cell.length_c   1.000
_cell.angle_alpha   90.00
_cell.angle_beta   90.00
_cell.angle_gamma   90.00
#
_symmetry.space_group_name_H-M   'P 1'
#
loop_
_entity.id
_entity.type
_entity.pdbx_description
1 polymer ?
#
loop_
_entity_poly.entity_id
_entity_poly.type
_entity_poly.pdbx_seq_one_letter_code
_entity_poly.pdbx_strand_id
1 'polypeptide(L)'
;QILYNLVGNAVKFTEQGEITVRIEADREGDESVRLRMEVKDSGMGIASEDLESIFQAFTQQKGQAHKFGGSGLGLAITKRLVEALGGDVSVDSRKGEGSRFTVFLPGVKVVSWCKKSEESDSTLESSLDTEVGETKEGSSGEEFGAEVQHAFSGETNDGEALLQWLETEAYPYWDRIYHTLFVDEWRHFASMLKEKGEEFGSLDLLWYSAQIDKYIERLSISNLRRTSYRFPELLMLYRRRYGD
;
A
#
# COMPACT_ATOMS: atom_id res chain seq x y z
N GLN A 1 0.01 6.24 2.54
CA GLN A 1 -0.18 4.89 3.06
C GLN A 1 -1.20 4.82 4.19
N ILE A 2 -0.98 5.47 5.34
CA ILE A 2 -1.89 5.42 6.50
C ILE A 2 -3.34 5.75 6.10
N LEU A 3 -3.58 6.93 5.55
CA LEU A 3 -4.93 7.37 5.17
C LEU A 3 -5.55 6.46 4.11
N TYR A 4 -4.75 6.04 3.13
CA TYR A 4 -5.20 5.14 2.06
C TYR A 4 -5.65 3.78 2.58
N ASN A 5 -4.93 3.20 3.56
CA ASN A 5 -5.34 1.96 4.22
C ASN A 5 -6.65 2.13 5.01
N LEU A 6 -6.78 3.23 5.76
CA LEU A 6 -7.99 3.48 6.56
C LEU A 6 -9.22 3.75 5.67
N VAL A 7 -9.07 4.57 4.63
CA VAL A 7 -10.14 4.83 3.65
C VAL A 7 -10.45 3.58 2.82
N GLY A 8 -9.44 2.82 2.41
CA GLY A 8 -9.62 1.55 1.71
C GLY A 8 -10.42 0.54 2.54
N ASN A 9 -10.15 0.44 3.85
CA ASN A 9 -10.95 -0.37 4.76
C ASN A 9 -12.39 0.17 4.88
N ALA A 10 -12.56 1.48 5.04
CA ALA A 10 -13.88 2.10 5.11
C ALA A 10 -14.73 1.79 3.86
N VAL A 11 -14.16 1.93 2.67
CA VAL A 11 -14.81 1.60 1.38
C VAL A 11 -15.14 0.11 1.30
N LYS A 12 -14.17 -0.75 1.64
CA LYS A 12 -14.32 -2.20 1.59
C LYS A 12 -15.44 -2.74 2.48
N PHE A 13 -15.64 -2.16 3.66
CA PHE A 13 -16.57 -2.64 4.66
C PHE A 13 -17.89 -1.86 4.74
N THR A 14 -18.07 -0.87 3.86
CA THR A 14 -19.30 -0.07 3.72
C THR A 14 -19.92 -0.30 2.35
N GLU A 15 -20.84 -1.26 2.27
CA GLU A 15 -21.55 -1.59 1.03
C GLU A 15 -22.51 -0.46 0.61
N GLN A 16 -23.23 0.11 1.58
CA GLN A 16 -24.08 1.29 1.42
C GLN A 16 -23.95 2.16 2.67
N GLY A 17 -23.81 3.47 2.49
CA GLY A 17 -23.68 4.41 3.60
C GLY A 17 -22.75 5.57 3.29
N GLU A 18 -22.10 6.09 4.32
CA GLU A 18 -21.21 7.25 4.22
C GLU A 18 -19.81 6.93 4.77
N ILE A 19 -18.82 7.61 4.19
CA ILE A 19 -17.45 7.62 4.67
C ILE A 19 -17.05 9.08 4.82
N THR A 20 -16.62 9.45 6.00
CA THR A 20 -16.14 10.80 6.32
C THR A 20 -14.66 10.75 6.61
N VAL A 21 -13.90 11.62 5.96
CA VAL A 21 -12.49 11.88 6.27
C VAL A 21 -12.37 13.28 6.85
N ARG A 22 -11.79 13.40 8.04
CA ARG A 22 -11.50 14.69 8.68
C ARG A 22 -10.00 14.78 8.97
N ILE A 23 -9.42 15.93 8.65
CA ILE A 23 -8.03 16.24 8.95
C ILE A 23 -8.01 17.56 9.70
N GLU A 24 -7.44 17.54 10.89
CA GLU A 24 -7.20 18.70 11.73
C GLU A 24 -5.69 18.84 11.91
N ALA A 25 -5.19 20.07 11.81
CA ALA A 25 -3.78 20.38 11.98
C ALA A 25 -3.64 21.54 12.96
N ASP A 26 -3.13 21.24 14.15
CA ASP A 26 -2.83 22.24 15.15
C ASP A 26 -1.38 22.66 15.03
N ARG A 27 -1.13 23.97 14.98
CA ARG A 27 0.23 24.49 14.91
C ARG A 27 1.04 24.07 16.13
N GLU A 28 2.24 23.55 15.88
CA GLU A 28 3.21 23.12 16.87
C GLU A 28 4.53 23.85 16.59
N GLY A 29 4.62 25.09 17.06
CA GLY A 29 5.73 25.98 16.74
C GLY A 29 5.65 26.56 15.31
N ASP A 30 6.79 27.04 14.82
CA ASP A 30 6.84 27.77 13.55
C ASP A 30 7.04 26.87 12.33
N GLU A 31 7.52 25.64 12.49
CA GLU A 31 7.88 24.75 11.37
C GLU A 31 7.15 23.40 11.42
N SER A 32 6.21 23.19 12.36
CA SER A 32 5.50 21.92 12.49
C SER A 32 4.03 22.04 12.91
N VAL A 33 3.30 20.95 12.71
CA VAL A 33 1.92 20.74 13.18
C VAL A 33 1.78 19.40 13.90
N ARG A 34 0.82 19.36 14.83
CA ARG A 34 0.19 18.12 15.28
C ARG A 34 -0.97 17.83 14.35
N LEU A 35 -0.89 16.71 13.64
CA LEU A 35 -1.91 16.26 12.71
C LEU A 35 -2.82 15.25 13.39
N ARG A 36 -4.13 15.48 13.32
CA ARG A 36 -5.16 14.50 13.67
C ARG A 36 -5.94 14.15 12.41
N MET A 37 -5.90 12.89 12.01
CA MET A 37 -6.67 12.36 10.90
C MET A 37 -7.72 11.41 11.44
N GLU A 38 -8.95 11.53 10.94
CA GLU A 38 -10.06 10.66 11.29
C GLU A 38 -10.68 10.10 10.02
N VAL A 39 -10.90 8.79 10.00
CA VAL A 39 -11.70 8.11 8.97
C VAL A 39 -12.84 7.42 9.69
N LYS A 40 -14.06 7.86 9.39
CA LYS A 40 -15.30 7.31 9.93
C LYS A 40 -16.10 6.66 8.80
N ASP A 41 -16.58 5.45 9.01
CA ASP A 41 -17.49 4.73 8.12
C ASP A 41 -18.79 4.37 8.83
N SER A 42 -19.83 4.05 8.05
CA SER A 42 -21.11 3.51 8.54
C SER A 42 -21.28 2.03 8.16
N GLY A 43 -20.16 1.31 7.97
CA GLY A 43 -20.13 -0.06 7.50
C GLY A 43 -20.49 -1.08 8.58
N MET A 44 -20.04 -2.32 8.38
CA MET A 44 -20.42 -3.42 9.26
C MET A 44 -19.90 -3.31 10.71
N GLY A 45 -18.95 -2.42 10.98
CA GLY A 45 -18.32 -2.24 12.29
C GLY A 45 -17.56 -3.46 12.81
N ILE A 46 -16.90 -3.29 13.95
CA ILE A 46 -16.02 -4.28 14.59
C ILE A 46 -16.61 -4.66 15.95
N ALA A 47 -16.54 -5.94 16.31
CA ALA A 47 -16.99 -6.39 17.63
C ALA A 47 -15.95 -5.99 18.69
N SER A 48 -16.40 -5.67 19.91
CA SER A 48 -15.52 -5.22 21.00
C SER A 48 -14.39 -6.21 21.32
N GLU A 49 -14.67 -7.50 21.20
CA GLU A 49 -13.70 -8.60 21.41
C GLU A 49 -12.57 -8.64 20.37
N ASP A 50 -12.78 -8.03 19.19
CA ASP A 50 -11.81 -8.03 18.11
C ASP A 50 -10.94 -6.76 18.09
N LEU A 51 -11.36 -5.67 18.76
CA LEU A 51 -10.73 -4.34 18.69
C LEU A 51 -9.25 -4.34 19.06
N GLU A 52 -8.83 -5.15 20.03
CA GLU A 52 -7.41 -5.25 20.42
C GLU A 52 -6.57 -5.98 19.38
N SER A 53 -7.20 -6.89 18.63
CA SER A 53 -6.51 -7.81 17.73
C SER A 53 -6.45 -7.31 16.28
N ILE A 54 -7.28 -6.33 15.88
CA ILE A 54 -7.30 -5.81 14.51
C ILE A 54 -5.98 -5.16 14.06
N PHE A 55 -5.14 -4.73 15.01
CA PHE A 55 -3.81 -4.18 14.73
C PHE A 55 -2.71 -5.24 14.73
N GLN A 56 -3.02 -6.49 15.05
CA GLN A 56 -2.08 -7.60 14.98
C GLN A 56 -1.98 -8.09 13.53
N ALA A 57 -0.76 -8.40 13.11
CA ALA A 57 -0.52 -8.93 11.78
C ALA A 57 -1.22 -10.29 11.60
N PHE A 58 -1.81 -10.51 10.41
CA PHE A 58 -2.49 -11.75 10.03
C PHE A 58 -3.75 -12.08 10.81
N THR A 59 -4.25 -11.15 11.64
CA THR A 59 -5.51 -11.33 12.33
C THR A 59 -6.68 -10.84 11.49
N GLN A 60 -7.68 -11.71 11.31
CA GLN A 60 -8.95 -11.37 10.68
C GLN A 60 -10.10 -11.84 11.55
N GLN A 61 -11.22 -11.12 11.55
CA GLN A 61 -12.44 -11.59 12.20
C GLN A 61 -12.88 -12.93 11.58
N LYS A 62 -13.32 -13.86 12.43
CA LYS A 62 -13.75 -15.21 12.01
C LYS A 62 -14.84 -15.11 10.94
N GLY A 63 -14.60 -15.73 9.78
CA GLY A 63 -15.55 -15.77 8.66
C GLY A 63 -15.44 -14.63 7.63
N GLN A 64 -14.57 -13.63 7.83
CA GLN A 64 -14.37 -12.56 6.85
C GLN A 64 -13.33 -12.87 5.76
N ALA A 65 -12.44 -13.83 6.01
CA ALA A 65 -11.40 -14.24 5.05
C ALA A 65 -11.98 -14.63 3.68
N HIS A 66 -13.10 -15.35 3.67
CA HIS A 66 -13.77 -15.79 2.43
C HIS A 66 -14.65 -14.73 1.76
N LYS A 67 -15.20 -13.77 2.52
CA LYS A 67 -16.19 -12.82 1.98
C LYS A 67 -15.58 -11.50 1.51
N PHE A 68 -14.53 -11.03 2.18
CA PHE A 68 -13.96 -9.71 1.90
C PHE A 68 -12.51 -9.76 1.44
N GLY A 69 -11.85 -10.93 1.45
CA GLY A 69 -10.50 -11.14 0.91
C GLY A 69 -9.43 -10.23 1.52
N GLY A 70 -8.49 -10.78 2.28
CA GLY A 70 -7.32 -9.98 2.65
C GLY A 70 -6.36 -10.66 3.61
N SER A 71 -5.26 -10.00 3.90
CA SER A 71 -4.15 -10.53 4.71
C SER A 71 -4.23 -10.13 6.18
N GLY A 72 -5.15 -9.22 6.55
CA GLY A 72 -5.20 -8.62 7.89
C GLY A 72 -3.99 -7.71 8.18
N LEU A 73 -3.16 -7.39 7.17
CA LEU A 73 -1.93 -6.63 7.38
C LEU A 73 -2.10 -5.11 7.30
N GLY A 74 -3.15 -4.62 6.64
CA GLY A 74 -3.33 -3.18 6.40
C GLY A 74 -3.30 -2.33 7.67
N LEU A 75 -4.05 -2.74 8.71
CA LEU A 75 -4.09 -2.05 10.00
C LEU A 75 -2.80 -2.24 10.81
N ALA A 76 -2.19 -3.43 10.76
CA ALA A 76 -0.90 -3.68 11.40
C ALA A 76 0.21 -2.78 10.82
N ILE A 77 0.23 -2.62 9.49
CA ILE A 77 1.15 -1.69 8.81
C ILE A 77 0.84 -0.25 9.20
N THR A 78 -0.43 0.14 9.22
CA THR A 78 -0.85 1.48 9.66
C THR A 78 -0.33 1.78 11.07
N LYS A 79 -0.50 0.84 12.02
CA LYS A 79 0.01 1.01 13.38
C LYS A 79 1.52 1.19 13.42
N ARG A 80 2.28 0.31 12.76
CA ARG A 80 3.76 0.42 12.73
C ARG A 80 4.24 1.73 12.10
N LEU A 81 3.58 2.19 11.03
CA LEU A 81 3.94 3.47 10.38
C LEU A 81 3.64 4.66 11.29
N VAL A 82 2.50 4.66 11.97
CA VAL A 82 2.12 5.71 12.90
C VAL A 82 3.09 5.76 14.09
N GLU A 83 3.41 4.60 14.68
CA GLU A 83 4.38 4.49 15.77
C GLU A 83 5.79 4.94 15.34
N ALA A 84 6.23 4.57 14.13
CA ALA A 84 7.52 5.00 13.58
C ALA A 84 7.60 6.52 13.34
N LEU A 85 6.45 7.17 13.12
CA LEU A 85 6.33 8.62 13.03
C LEU A 85 6.12 9.28 14.41
N GLY A 86 6.26 8.53 15.50
CA GLY A 86 6.08 9.02 16.87
C GLY A 86 4.62 9.32 17.24
N GLY A 87 3.67 8.81 16.45
CA GLY A 87 2.25 9.02 16.61
C GLY A 87 1.52 7.89 17.34
N ASP A 88 0.20 7.99 17.36
CA ASP A 88 -0.70 6.95 17.88
C ASP A 88 -1.91 6.72 16.96
N VAL A 89 -2.44 5.50 16.97
CA VAL A 89 -3.66 5.14 16.23
C VAL A 89 -4.65 4.44 17.14
N SER A 90 -5.89 4.92 17.14
CA SER A 90 -6.99 4.35 17.92
C SER A 90 -8.21 4.09 17.04
N VAL A 91 -9.11 3.25 17.56
CA VAL A 91 -10.37 2.88 16.91
C VAL A 91 -11.51 2.97 17.92
N ASP A 92 -12.63 3.52 17.48
CA ASP A 92 -13.94 3.41 18.13
C ASP A 92 -14.88 2.74 17.13
N SER A 93 -15.47 1.60 17.49
CA SER A 93 -16.33 0.87 16.57
C SER A 93 -17.34 0.01 17.33
N ARG A 94 -18.51 -0.16 16.72
CA ARG A 94 -19.54 -1.08 17.19
C ARG A 94 -20.10 -1.86 16.01
N LYS A 95 -20.22 -3.17 16.19
CA LYS A 95 -20.79 -4.07 15.17
C LYS A 95 -22.17 -3.58 14.73
N GLY A 96 -22.31 -3.35 13.43
CA GLY A 96 -23.51 -2.84 12.76
C GLY A 96 -23.65 -1.31 12.71
N GLU A 97 -22.75 -0.54 13.33
CA GLU A 97 -22.82 0.93 13.41
C GLU A 97 -21.64 1.64 12.72
N GLY A 98 -20.69 0.87 12.18
CA GLY A 98 -19.48 1.38 11.52
C GLY A 98 -18.27 1.51 12.44
N SER A 99 -17.23 2.16 11.93
CA SER A 99 -15.95 2.35 12.65
C SER A 99 -15.43 3.77 12.50
N ARG A 100 -14.65 4.21 13.48
CA ARG A 100 -13.93 5.48 13.47
C ARG A 100 -12.49 5.21 13.85
N PHE A 101 -11.59 5.34 12.88
CA PHE A 101 -10.16 5.29 13.11
C PHE A 101 -9.62 6.71 13.29
N THR A 102 -8.85 6.93 14.35
CA THR A 102 -8.18 8.21 14.61
C THR A 102 -6.68 7.99 14.62
N VAL A 103 -5.96 8.78 13.83
CA VAL A 103 -4.49 8.80 13.80
C VAL A 103 -4.02 10.16 14.29
N PHE A 104 -3.07 10.16 15.20
CA PHE A 104 -2.38 11.34 15.69
C PHE A 104 -0.91 11.27 15.29
N LEU A 105 -0.39 12.34 14.67
CA LEU A 105 1.03 12.48 14.31
C LEU A 105 1.56 13.81 14.85
N PRO A 106 2.53 13.81 15.79
CA PRO A 106 3.17 15.04 16.26
C PRO A 106 4.29 15.48 15.32
N GLY A 107 4.69 16.75 15.40
CA GLY A 107 5.94 17.26 14.81
C GLY A 107 6.02 17.16 13.29
N VAL A 108 4.89 17.10 12.58
CA VAL A 108 4.88 17.01 11.12
C VAL A 108 5.37 18.34 10.56
N LYS A 109 6.52 18.32 9.87
CA LYS A 109 7.14 19.53 9.32
C LYS A 109 6.25 20.18 8.25
N VAL A 110 6.18 21.49 8.29
CA VAL A 110 5.44 22.31 7.31
C VAL A 110 6.43 23.02 6.41
N VAL A 111 6.25 22.90 5.09
CA VAL A 111 7.12 23.54 4.08
C VAL A 111 6.89 25.06 4.02
N SER A 112 5.63 25.48 4.11
CA SER A 112 5.26 26.90 4.11
C SER A 112 3.87 27.10 4.71
N TRP A 113 3.69 28.18 5.47
CA TRP A 113 2.39 28.63 5.91
C TRP A 113 1.79 29.56 4.86
N CYS A 114 0.64 29.20 4.29
CA CYS A 114 -0.11 30.14 3.46
C CYS A 114 -1.00 31.00 4.38
N LYS A 115 -1.00 32.32 4.18
CA LYS A 115 -1.98 33.19 4.85
C LYS A 115 -3.36 32.81 4.29
N LYS A 116 -4.33 32.60 5.18
CA LYS A 116 -5.73 32.33 4.80
C LYS A 116 -6.16 33.42 3.81
N SER A 117 -6.46 33.05 2.57
CA SER A 117 -7.17 33.93 1.65
C SER A 117 -8.58 34.10 2.20
N GLU A 118 -8.96 35.33 2.53
CA GLU A 118 -10.37 35.68 2.74
C GLU A 118 -11.06 35.64 1.37
N GLU A 119 -12.26 35.03 1.33
CA GLU A 119 -13.19 34.87 0.17
C GLU A 119 -12.77 33.79 -0.88
N SER A 120 -13.61 32.92 -1.41
CA SER A 120 -15.04 32.58 -1.24
C SER A 120 -15.30 31.20 -1.87
N ASP A 121 -16.37 30.56 -1.41
CA ASP A 121 -17.06 29.41 -2.02
C ASP A 121 -17.29 29.57 -3.55
N SER A 122 -17.45 28.44 -4.23
CA SER A 122 -17.81 28.20 -5.65
C SER A 122 -16.73 28.00 -6.74
N THR A 123 -16.95 26.91 -7.48
CA THR A 123 -16.37 26.44 -8.77
C THR A 123 -15.07 25.62 -8.71
N LEU A 124 -15.26 24.29 -8.61
CA LEU A 124 -14.30 23.28 -9.04
C LEU A 124 -14.24 23.28 -10.58
N GLU A 125 -13.19 23.88 -11.15
CA GLU A 125 -12.73 23.53 -12.49
C GLU A 125 -11.22 23.25 -12.49
N SER A 126 -10.92 21.98 -12.77
CA SER A 126 -9.90 21.50 -13.71
C SER A 126 -8.66 22.37 -13.93
N SER A 127 -7.54 21.97 -13.35
CA SER A 127 -6.23 22.05 -13.99
C SER A 127 -5.23 21.17 -13.24
N LEU A 128 -5.03 19.95 -13.73
CA LEU A 128 -3.84 19.16 -13.45
C LEU A 128 -2.83 19.50 -14.54
N ASP A 129 -1.87 20.34 -14.19
CA ASP A 129 -0.59 20.41 -14.88
C ASP A 129 0.52 20.66 -13.85
N THR A 130 1.68 20.09 -14.18
CA THR A 130 3.03 20.53 -13.79
C THR A 130 3.76 19.73 -12.69
N GLU A 131 4.67 18.90 -13.21
CA GLU A 131 6.08 18.70 -12.83
C GLU A 131 6.45 18.00 -11.51
N VAL A 132 7.11 16.85 -11.69
CA VAL A 132 7.87 16.11 -10.68
C VAL A 132 9.24 16.77 -10.54
N GLY A 133 9.42 17.56 -9.46
CA GLY A 133 10.72 18.00 -8.99
C GLY A 133 11.37 16.92 -8.10
N GLU A 134 12.57 16.49 -8.48
CA GLU A 134 13.40 15.56 -7.69
C GLU A 134 13.79 16.18 -6.34
N THR A 135 13.49 15.50 -5.24
CA THR A 135 14.14 15.74 -3.94
C THR A 135 14.87 14.49 -3.47
N LYS A 136 16.19 14.62 -3.35
CA LYS A 136 17.12 13.64 -2.75
C LYS A 136 16.81 13.47 -1.26
N GLU A 137 16.46 12.25 -0.84
CA GLU A 137 16.46 11.87 0.57
C GLU A 137 17.75 11.15 0.94
N GLY A 138 18.46 11.74 1.92
CA GLY A 138 19.63 11.17 2.57
C GLY A 138 19.24 10.26 3.74
N SER A 139 19.81 9.05 3.69
CA SER A 139 20.34 8.21 4.77
C SER A 139 19.84 8.38 6.22
N SER A 140 19.10 7.38 6.68
CA SER A 140 19.33 6.61 7.92
C SER A 140 18.57 5.28 7.72
N GLY A 141 19.01 4.08 8.07
CA GLY A 141 20.07 3.63 8.95
C GLY A 141 19.59 2.34 9.64
N GLU A 142 18.87 1.46 8.92
CA GLU A 142 18.36 0.17 9.42
C GLU A 142 18.68 -0.92 8.38
N GLU A 143 19.59 -1.84 8.73
CA GLU A 143 19.99 -3.06 8.02
C GLU A 143 19.79 -3.11 6.49
N PHE A 144 20.64 -2.38 5.77
CA PHE A 144 20.70 -2.29 4.30
C PHE A 144 21.55 -3.42 3.65
N GLY A 145 21.34 -4.68 4.05
CA GLY A 145 22.22 -5.79 3.70
C GLY A 145 21.80 -6.63 2.48
N ALA A 146 22.47 -6.42 1.34
CA ALA A 146 22.82 -7.43 0.32
C ALA A 146 21.75 -8.13 -0.59
N GLU A 147 20.46 -8.20 -0.26
CA GLU A 147 19.58 -9.21 -0.89
C GLU A 147 18.88 -8.86 -2.24
N VAL A 148 19.13 -7.69 -2.85
CA VAL A 148 18.43 -7.29 -4.11
C VAL A 148 19.24 -7.57 -5.39
N GLN A 149 20.39 -8.24 -5.31
CA GLN A 149 21.18 -8.61 -6.49
C GLN A 149 20.74 -9.96 -7.10
N HIS A 150 19.49 -10.07 -7.54
CA HIS A 150 19.10 -11.16 -8.44
C HIS A 150 19.20 -10.67 -9.87
N ALA A 151 20.18 -11.19 -10.61
CA ALA A 151 20.29 -10.93 -12.04
C ALA A 151 19.28 -11.81 -12.77
N PHE A 152 18.26 -11.19 -13.37
CA PHE A 152 17.29 -11.93 -14.18
C PHE A 152 18.00 -12.59 -15.36
N SER A 153 17.71 -13.87 -15.57
CA SER A 153 18.29 -14.69 -16.64
C SER A 153 17.46 -14.65 -17.92
N GLY A 154 16.15 -14.52 -17.80
CA GLY A 154 15.18 -14.69 -18.87
C GLY A 154 15.04 -16.16 -19.33
N GLU A 155 15.59 -17.12 -18.61
CA GLU A 155 15.47 -18.55 -18.95
C GLU A 155 14.06 -19.07 -18.64
N THR A 156 13.50 -19.85 -19.57
CA THR A 156 12.14 -20.40 -19.50
C THR A 156 11.98 -21.49 -20.55
N ASN A 157 10.98 -22.37 -20.38
CA ASN A 157 10.66 -23.46 -21.31
C ASN A 157 9.97 -22.97 -22.59
N ASP A 158 9.12 -21.95 -22.47
CA ASP A 158 8.41 -21.32 -23.60
C ASP A 158 8.41 -19.79 -23.38
N GLY A 159 9.27 -19.10 -24.13
CA GLY A 159 9.54 -17.68 -23.95
C GLY A 159 8.54 -16.75 -24.62
N GLU A 160 8.03 -17.13 -25.78
CA GLU A 160 7.04 -16.33 -26.53
C GLU A 160 5.70 -16.32 -25.80
N ALA A 161 5.21 -17.49 -25.38
CA ALA A 161 3.96 -17.59 -24.63
C ALA A 161 4.04 -16.88 -23.27
N LEU A 162 5.18 -17.01 -22.58
CA LEU A 162 5.39 -16.31 -21.31
C LEU A 162 5.48 -14.79 -21.52
N LEU A 163 6.19 -14.33 -22.54
CA LEU A 163 6.26 -12.90 -22.87
C LEU A 163 4.86 -12.35 -23.19
N GLN A 164 4.06 -13.07 -23.97
CA GLN A 164 2.68 -12.68 -24.27
C GLN A 164 1.87 -12.50 -22.97
N TRP A 165 1.91 -13.46 -22.05
CA TRP A 165 1.21 -13.36 -20.76
C TRP A 165 1.73 -12.19 -19.90
N LEU A 166 3.05 -11.99 -19.88
CA LEU A 166 3.66 -10.88 -19.14
C LEU A 166 3.15 -9.53 -19.64
N GLU A 167 2.93 -9.38 -20.95
CA GLU A 167 2.45 -8.13 -21.55
C GLU A 167 0.94 -7.93 -21.44
N THR A 168 0.16 -8.99 -21.58
CA THR A 168 -1.31 -8.89 -21.64
C THR A 168 -1.99 -9.00 -20.29
N GLU A 169 -1.37 -9.66 -19.32
CA GLU A 169 -1.96 -9.91 -18.00
C GLU A 169 -1.12 -9.34 -16.86
N ALA A 170 0.16 -9.70 -16.79
CA ALA A 170 0.98 -9.34 -15.63
C ALA A 170 1.29 -7.84 -15.57
N TYR A 171 1.70 -7.24 -16.69
CA TYR A 171 2.05 -5.81 -16.74
C TYR A 171 0.85 -4.89 -16.45
N PRO A 172 -0.34 -5.08 -17.06
CA PRO A 172 -1.51 -4.28 -16.71
C PRO A 172 -1.91 -4.42 -15.23
N TYR A 173 -1.79 -5.63 -14.66
CA TYR A 173 -2.04 -5.82 -13.23
C TYR A 173 -1.03 -5.07 -12.38
N TRP A 174 0.26 -5.20 -12.70
CA TRP A 174 1.35 -4.49 -12.02
C TRP A 174 1.18 -2.97 -12.10
N ASP A 175 0.90 -2.42 -13.28
CA ASP A 175 0.73 -0.98 -13.52
C ASP A 175 -0.42 -0.38 -12.69
N ARG A 176 -1.49 -1.16 -12.51
CA ARG A 176 -2.60 -0.78 -11.63
C ARG A 176 -2.21 -0.74 -10.15
N ILE A 177 -1.33 -1.64 -9.70
CA ILE A 177 -1.04 -1.82 -8.27
C ILE A 177 0.29 -1.18 -7.84
N TYR A 178 1.20 -0.81 -8.73
CA TYR A 178 2.56 -0.44 -8.28
C TYR A 178 2.60 0.88 -7.50
N HIS A 179 1.59 1.73 -7.67
CA HIS A 179 1.35 2.92 -6.86
C HIS A 179 0.59 2.61 -5.55
N THR A 180 -0.04 1.45 -5.44
CA THR A 180 -0.82 1.01 -4.28
C THR A 180 -0.01 -0.04 -3.50
N LEU A 181 0.32 0.22 -2.25
CA LEU A 181 1.00 -0.80 -1.41
C LEU A 181 -0.02 -1.67 -0.68
N PHE A 182 -1.09 -2.06 -1.38
CA PHE A 182 -2.11 -2.94 -0.84
C PHE A 182 -1.60 -4.37 -0.85
N VAL A 183 -1.35 -4.88 0.35
CA VAL A 183 -0.75 -6.21 0.55
C VAL A 183 -1.52 -7.30 -0.19
N ASP A 184 -2.84 -7.20 -0.25
CA ASP A 184 -3.68 -8.24 -0.87
C ASP A 184 -3.52 -8.28 -2.39
N GLU A 185 -3.40 -7.11 -3.01
CA GLU A 185 -3.10 -6.99 -4.44
C GLU A 185 -1.69 -7.51 -4.74
N TRP A 186 -0.72 -7.18 -3.88
CA TRP A 186 0.66 -7.69 -4.01
C TRP A 186 0.75 -9.21 -3.79
N ARG A 187 -0.02 -9.77 -2.85
CA ARG A 187 -0.12 -11.23 -2.66
C ARG A 187 -0.73 -11.92 -3.88
N HIS A 188 -1.80 -11.33 -4.43
CA HIS A 188 -2.40 -11.87 -5.64
C HIS A 188 -1.41 -11.83 -6.80
N PHE A 189 -0.70 -10.71 -6.97
CA PHE A 189 0.34 -10.59 -7.98
C PHE A 189 1.47 -11.62 -7.78
N ALA A 190 1.94 -11.81 -6.54
CA ALA A 190 2.91 -12.85 -6.23
C ALA A 190 2.40 -14.25 -6.59
N SER A 191 1.13 -14.55 -6.31
CA SER A 191 0.50 -15.83 -6.69
C SER A 191 0.46 -16.03 -8.19
N MET A 192 0.08 -15.00 -8.97
CA MET A 192 0.08 -15.05 -10.44
C MET A 192 1.47 -15.34 -10.99
N LEU A 193 2.50 -14.63 -10.48
CA LEU A 193 3.88 -14.82 -10.91
C LEU A 193 4.40 -16.21 -10.52
N LYS A 194 4.03 -16.71 -9.34
CA LYS A 194 4.43 -18.04 -8.88
C LYS A 194 3.83 -19.13 -9.78
N GLU A 195 2.53 -19.08 -10.03
CA GLU A 195 1.82 -20.04 -10.90
C GLU A 195 2.47 -20.10 -12.29
N LYS A 196 2.69 -18.94 -12.91
CA LYS A 196 3.34 -18.87 -14.23
C LYS A 196 4.81 -19.23 -14.20
N GLY A 197 5.51 -18.93 -13.10
CA GLY A 197 6.87 -19.39 -12.86
C GLY A 197 6.98 -20.92 -12.84
N GLU A 198 6.02 -21.60 -12.20
CA GLU A 198 5.95 -23.07 -12.18
C GLU A 198 5.54 -23.64 -13.55
N GLU A 199 4.55 -23.06 -14.21
CA GLU A 199 4.05 -23.47 -15.53
C GLU A 199 5.14 -23.40 -16.61
N PHE A 200 5.87 -22.28 -16.66
CA PHE A 200 6.86 -22.01 -17.71
C PHE A 200 8.29 -22.37 -17.29
N GLY A 201 8.51 -22.79 -16.04
CA GLY A 201 9.85 -23.09 -15.53
C GLY A 201 10.75 -21.85 -15.39
N SER A 202 10.16 -20.67 -15.16
CA SER A 202 10.92 -19.42 -14.99
C SER A 202 11.39 -19.25 -13.54
N LEU A 203 12.68 -19.45 -13.30
CA LEU A 203 13.30 -19.19 -12.00
C LEU A 203 13.22 -17.72 -11.59
N ASP A 204 13.17 -16.80 -12.57
CA ASP A 204 13.08 -15.37 -12.33
C ASP A 204 11.72 -14.99 -11.74
N LEU A 205 10.62 -15.55 -12.27
CA LEU A 205 9.28 -15.30 -11.73
C LEU A 205 9.09 -15.92 -10.36
N LEU A 206 9.61 -17.14 -10.15
CA LEU A 206 9.58 -17.80 -8.84
C LEU A 206 10.37 -17.03 -7.78
N TRP A 207 11.54 -16.50 -8.16
CA TRP A 207 12.32 -15.64 -7.28
C TRP A 207 11.54 -14.36 -6.96
N TYR A 208 10.96 -13.72 -7.97
CA TYR A 208 10.24 -12.45 -7.82
C TYR A 208 9.02 -12.62 -6.90
N SER A 209 8.22 -13.66 -7.11
CA SER A 209 7.07 -13.97 -6.25
C SER A 209 7.51 -14.24 -4.80
N ALA A 210 8.57 -15.04 -4.62
CA ALA A 210 9.08 -15.36 -3.29
C ALA A 210 9.60 -14.12 -2.54
N GLN A 211 10.18 -13.14 -3.24
CA GLN A 211 10.59 -11.87 -2.61
C GLN A 211 9.38 -11.05 -2.17
N ILE A 212 8.34 -10.94 -3.01
CA ILE A 212 7.11 -10.24 -2.62
C ILE A 212 6.54 -10.88 -1.35
N ASP A 213 6.38 -12.20 -1.33
CA ASP A 213 5.84 -12.93 -0.17
C ASP A 213 6.69 -12.69 1.07
N LYS A 214 8.02 -12.85 0.96
CA LYS A 214 8.98 -12.59 2.05
C LYS A 214 8.84 -11.18 2.62
N TYR A 215 8.74 -10.16 1.77
CA TYR A 215 8.64 -8.78 2.23
C TYR A 215 7.28 -8.44 2.82
N ILE A 216 6.21 -9.07 2.33
CA ILE A 216 4.89 -8.99 2.95
C ILE A 216 4.89 -9.64 4.33
N GLU A 217 5.47 -10.84 4.46
CA GLU A 217 5.57 -11.56 5.73
C GLU A 217 6.37 -10.78 6.78
N ARG A 218 7.48 -10.16 6.35
CA ARG A 218 8.34 -9.35 7.23
C ARG A 218 7.83 -7.93 7.44
N LEU A 219 6.70 -7.54 6.82
CA LEU A 219 6.16 -6.18 6.82
C LEU A 219 7.19 -5.15 6.34
N SER A 220 8.04 -5.55 5.40
CA SER A 220 9.14 -4.75 4.87
C SER A 220 8.68 -3.94 3.65
N ILE A 221 7.91 -2.87 3.91
CA ILE A 221 7.30 -2.05 2.86
C ILE A 221 8.34 -1.40 1.94
N SER A 222 9.46 -0.93 2.51
CA SER A 222 10.55 -0.34 1.74
C SER A 222 11.15 -1.33 0.74
N ASN A 223 11.30 -2.60 1.13
CA ASN A 223 11.82 -3.64 0.24
C ASN A 223 10.79 -4.14 -0.76
N LEU A 224 9.50 -4.19 -0.38
CA LEU A 224 8.41 -4.45 -1.32
C LEU A 224 8.38 -3.39 -2.43
N ARG A 225 8.48 -2.10 -2.05
CA ARG A 225 8.54 -0.98 -3.00
C ARG A 225 9.79 -1.02 -3.88
N ARG A 226 10.94 -1.40 -3.34
CA ARG A 226 12.16 -1.57 -4.16
C ARG A 226 12.02 -2.71 -5.15
N THR A 227 11.44 -3.82 -4.70
CA THR A 227 11.23 -5.00 -5.53
C THR A 227 10.26 -4.66 -6.65
N SER A 228 9.17 -3.93 -6.37
CA SER A 228 8.18 -3.57 -7.40
C SER A 228 8.77 -2.83 -8.60
N TYR A 229 9.78 -1.98 -8.40
CA TYR A 229 10.47 -1.28 -9.48
C TYR A 229 11.27 -2.20 -10.41
N ARG A 230 11.48 -3.46 -10.04
CA ARG A 230 12.24 -4.43 -10.84
C ARG A 230 11.38 -5.22 -11.84
N PHE A 231 10.05 -5.17 -11.72
CA PHE A 231 9.17 -5.88 -12.66
C PHE A 231 9.36 -5.38 -14.11
N PRO A 232 9.44 -4.06 -14.38
CA PRO A 232 9.75 -3.57 -15.73
C PRO A 232 11.12 -4.04 -16.25
N GLU A 233 12.12 -4.16 -15.38
CA GLU A 233 13.44 -4.70 -15.76
C GLU A 233 13.33 -6.15 -16.24
N LEU A 234 12.57 -6.98 -15.50
CA LEU A 234 12.28 -8.36 -15.88
C LEU A 234 11.55 -8.40 -17.22
N LEU A 235 10.48 -7.62 -17.39
CA LEU A 235 9.72 -7.59 -18.64
C LEU A 235 10.59 -7.16 -19.83
N MET A 236 11.41 -6.12 -19.67
CA MET A 236 12.33 -5.68 -20.72
C MET A 236 13.33 -6.77 -21.13
N LEU A 237 13.80 -7.58 -20.17
CA LEU A 237 14.68 -8.70 -20.48
C LEU A 237 13.97 -9.75 -21.34
N TYR A 238 12.75 -10.13 -20.98
CA TYR A 238 11.94 -11.08 -21.77
C TYR A 238 11.62 -10.53 -23.16
N ARG A 239 11.26 -9.25 -23.28
CA ARG A 239 11.09 -8.57 -24.58
C ARG A 239 12.33 -8.66 -25.44
N ARG A 240 13.52 -8.38 -24.90
CA ARG A 240 14.78 -8.46 -25.66
C ARG A 240 15.07 -9.88 -26.14
N ARG A 241 14.67 -10.90 -25.37
CA ARG A 241 15.04 -12.29 -25.62
C ARG A 241 14.04 -13.02 -26.53
N TYR A 242 12.76 -12.68 -26.48
CA TYR A 242 11.67 -13.39 -27.15
C TYR A 242 10.70 -12.48 -27.92
N GLY A 243 10.91 -11.16 -27.90
CA GLY A 243 10.18 -10.23 -28.76
C GLY A 243 10.94 -10.08 -30.07
N ASP A 244 10.46 -10.74 -31.11
CA ASP A 244 10.92 -10.55 -32.49
C ASP A 244 10.88 -9.07 -32.94
#